data_AF-A0A840RAZ5-F1
#
_entry.id   AF-A0A840RAZ5-F1
#
_cell.length_a   1.000
_cell.length_b   1.000
_cell.length_c   1.000
_cell.angle_alpha   90.00
_cell.angle_beta   90.00
_cell.angle_gamma   90.00
#
_symmetry.space_group_name_H-M   'P 1'
#
loop_
_entity.id
_entity.type
_entity.pdbx_description
1 polymer ?
#
loop_
_entity_poly.entity_id
_entity_poly.type
_entity_poly.pdbx_seq_one_letter_code
_entity_poly.pdbx_strand_id
1 'polypeptide(L)'
;MLEAGGRADATGLNGSSQQEVFGTADNTSLTDGATQTVHGDDVANANTLYGGASQIIEADGSASNNNPFGSASQTVLTGATANGNALNNDASQSVSGTVAYTSLSDNATQTIQAGGSADTTMMYGASAQTIEAGGSAVNTNLYGTSTQMVNAGGVADDNALRVNAKQEVFGTVSDTSLEDSAVQIIHDGGMSISNMRPISEETVTMWIWWPSTAGHTETTGCSIRP
;
A
#
# COMPACT_ATOMS: atom_id res chain seq x y z
N MET A 1 -13.36 8.35 25.68
CA MET A 1 -14.58 8.14 24.89
C MET A 1 -15.00 9.49 24.36
N LEU A 2 -15.07 9.65 23.05
CA LEU A 2 -15.79 10.77 22.45
C LEU A 2 -17.28 10.40 22.42
N GLU A 3 -18.20 11.35 22.59
CA GLU A 3 -19.65 11.08 22.51
C GLU A 3 -20.15 11.41 21.11
N ALA A 4 -21.18 10.71 20.61
CA ALA A 4 -21.75 10.88 19.27
C ALA A 4 -21.88 12.36 18.86
N GLY A 5 -21.23 12.74 17.76
CA GLY A 5 -21.23 14.12 17.23
C GLY A 5 -20.28 15.10 17.97
N GLY A 6 -19.55 14.62 18.98
CA GLY A 6 -18.51 15.36 19.65
C GLY A 6 -17.28 15.54 18.76
N ARG A 7 -16.45 16.54 19.10
CA ARG A 7 -15.13 16.76 18.48
C ARG A 7 -14.06 16.74 19.57
N ALA A 8 -13.10 15.83 19.46
CA ALA A 8 -11.87 15.84 20.24
C ALA A 8 -10.75 16.42 19.36
N ASP A 9 -10.01 17.38 19.87
CA ASP A 9 -8.90 18.01 19.15
C ASP A 9 -7.64 17.97 20.01
N ALA A 10 -6.48 17.73 19.37
CA ALA A 10 -5.16 17.68 20.00
C ALA A 10 -5.09 16.72 21.20
N THR A 11 -5.74 15.55 21.09
CA THR A 11 -5.74 14.54 22.16
C THR A 11 -4.42 13.78 22.18
N GLY A 12 -3.80 13.62 23.34
CA GLY A 12 -2.61 12.78 23.52
C GLY A 12 -2.97 11.43 24.14
N LEU A 13 -2.62 10.33 23.47
CA LEU A 13 -2.74 8.95 23.98
C LEU A 13 -1.34 8.34 24.07
N ASN A 14 -1.03 7.71 25.21
CA ASN A 14 0.30 7.19 25.48
C ASN A 14 0.23 5.84 26.22
N GLY A 15 1.21 4.96 26.04
CA GLY A 15 1.23 3.65 26.68
C GLY A 15 0.03 2.82 26.25
N SER A 16 -0.61 2.11 27.18
CA SER A 16 -1.82 1.32 26.91
C SER A 16 -3.12 2.14 26.83
N SER A 17 -3.05 3.45 26.54
CA SER A 17 -4.23 4.30 26.43
C SER A 17 -5.10 3.87 25.25
N GLN A 18 -6.42 3.96 25.42
CA GLN A 18 -7.40 3.63 24.39
C GLN A 18 -8.35 4.82 24.17
N GLN A 19 -8.62 5.14 22.90
CA GLN A 19 -9.66 6.08 22.51
C GLN A 19 -10.64 5.42 21.56
N GLU A 20 -11.86 5.22 22.04
CA GLU A 20 -13.02 4.97 21.18
C GLU A 20 -13.56 6.32 20.68
N VAL A 21 -13.57 6.49 19.36
CA VAL A 21 -14.06 7.68 18.66
C VAL A 21 -15.51 7.44 18.28
N PHE A 22 -16.44 8.17 18.91
CA PHE A 22 -17.84 8.29 18.51
C PHE A 22 -18.10 9.74 18.06
N GLY A 23 -17.44 10.22 17.01
CA GLY A 23 -17.60 11.57 16.49
C GLY A 23 -16.43 11.93 15.59
N THR A 24 -15.80 13.09 15.84
CA THR A 24 -14.57 13.48 15.14
C THR A 24 -13.39 13.58 16.12
N ALA A 25 -12.32 12.84 15.87
CA ALA A 25 -11.03 12.99 16.55
C ALA A 25 -10.02 13.61 15.59
N ASP A 26 -9.59 14.84 15.88
CA ASP A 26 -8.60 15.56 15.08
C ASP A 26 -7.29 15.74 15.84
N ASN A 27 -6.18 15.68 15.10
CA ASN A 27 -4.84 15.96 15.62
C ASN A 27 -4.48 15.09 16.85
N THR A 28 -5.02 13.87 16.94
CA THR A 28 -4.68 12.96 18.03
C THR A 28 -3.25 12.47 17.85
N SER A 29 -2.44 12.59 18.89
CA SER A 29 -1.11 12.00 18.97
C SER A 29 -1.17 10.68 19.73
N LEU A 30 -0.86 9.58 19.06
CA LEU A 30 -0.77 8.24 19.66
C LEU A 30 0.68 7.82 19.79
N THR A 31 1.10 7.35 20.96
CA THR A 31 2.47 6.89 21.20
C THR A 31 2.53 5.60 22.04
N ASP A 32 3.62 4.85 21.92
CA ASP A 32 4.03 3.78 22.83
C ASP A 32 2.95 2.73 23.13
N GLY A 33 2.30 2.21 22.09
CA GLY A 33 1.26 1.17 22.21
C GLY A 33 -0.17 1.70 22.35
N ALA A 34 -0.36 3.02 22.29
CA ALA A 34 -1.68 3.62 22.38
C ALA A 34 -2.55 3.17 21.21
N THR A 35 -3.84 2.97 21.48
CA THR A 35 -4.81 2.52 20.48
C THR A 35 -5.92 3.53 20.29
N GLN A 36 -6.30 3.79 19.05
CA GLN A 36 -7.53 4.52 18.72
C GLN A 36 -8.40 3.65 17.82
N THR A 37 -9.65 3.48 18.20
CA THR A 37 -10.67 2.79 17.42
C THR A 37 -11.64 3.84 16.87
N VAL A 38 -11.88 3.81 15.56
CA VAL A 38 -12.83 4.67 14.86
C VAL A 38 -14.01 3.82 14.45
N HIS A 39 -15.19 4.11 15.00
CA HIS A 39 -16.41 3.34 14.72
C HIS A 39 -17.15 3.88 13.49
N GLY A 40 -18.30 3.29 13.19
CA GLY A 40 -19.11 3.63 12.02
C GLY A 40 -19.58 5.09 12.03
N ASP A 41 -19.49 5.73 10.85
CA ASP A 41 -19.78 7.14 10.61
C ASP A 41 -18.84 8.13 11.35
N ASP A 42 -17.85 7.64 12.08
CA ASP A 42 -16.91 8.46 12.84
C ASP A 42 -15.63 8.75 12.05
N VAL A 43 -14.94 9.82 12.45
CA VAL A 43 -13.86 10.40 11.66
C VAL A 43 -12.62 10.64 12.51
N ALA A 44 -11.47 10.13 12.04
CA ALA A 44 -10.16 10.39 12.60
C ALA A 44 -9.28 11.17 11.60
N ASN A 45 -8.96 12.42 11.90
CA ASN A 45 -8.27 13.33 10.98
C ASN A 45 -6.93 13.81 11.50
N ALA A 46 -5.92 13.84 10.63
CA ALA A 46 -4.61 14.42 10.93
C ALA A 46 -3.96 13.83 12.20
N ASN A 47 -4.25 12.57 12.50
CA ASN A 47 -3.69 11.88 13.65
C ASN A 47 -2.25 11.47 13.35
N THR A 48 -1.40 11.62 14.35
CA THR A 48 0.00 11.20 14.25
C THR A 48 0.22 9.99 15.15
N LEU A 49 0.73 8.90 14.60
CA LEU A 49 0.97 7.66 15.32
C LEU A 49 2.47 7.39 15.38
N TYR A 50 3.00 7.13 16.57
CA TYR A 50 4.41 6.81 16.80
C TYR A 50 4.58 5.51 17.58
N GLY A 51 5.69 4.81 17.34
CA GLY A 51 6.26 3.84 18.28
C GLY A 51 5.27 2.79 18.81
N GLY A 52 4.87 1.84 17.97
CA GLY A 52 3.96 0.76 18.35
C GLY A 52 2.49 1.19 18.56
N ALA A 53 2.15 2.46 18.36
CA ALA A 53 0.77 2.91 18.33
C ALA A 53 -0.05 2.21 17.25
N SER A 54 -1.35 2.06 17.51
CA SER A 54 -2.29 1.41 16.60
C SER A 54 -3.53 2.27 16.37
N GLN A 55 -3.95 2.41 15.13
CA GLN A 55 -5.27 2.93 14.78
C GLN A 55 -6.05 1.85 14.05
N ILE A 56 -7.26 1.58 14.53
CA ILE A 56 -8.19 0.62 13.96
C ILE A 56 -9.40 1.41 13.44
N ILE A 57 -9.70 1.27 12.16
CA ILE A 57 -10.87 1.90 11.54
C ILE A 57 -11.83 0.78 11.19
N GLU A 58 -12.98 0.79 11.86
CA GLU A 58 -14.04 -0.20 11.68
C GLU A 58 -14.94 0.15 10.50
N ALA A 59 -15.87 -0.75 10.17
CA ALA A 59 -16.83 -0.56 9.09
C ALA A 59 -17.53 0.80 9.19
N ASP A 60 -17.66 1.48 8.06
CA ASP A 60 -18.23 2.83 7.91
C ASP A 60 -17.45 3.95 8.63
N GLY A 61 -16.35 3.63 9.33
CA GLY A 61 -15.43 4.62 9.88
C GLY A 61 -14.51 5.21 8.81
N SER A 62 -14.04 6.44 9.05
CA SER A 62 -13.17 7.17 8.13
C SER A 62 -11.91 7.70 8.82
N ALA A 63 -10.76 7.47 8.19
CA ALA A 63 -9.49 8.08 8.56
C ALA A 63 -8.99 9.00 7.44
N SER A 64 -8.53 10.21 7.76
CA SER A 64 -7.94 11.09 6.74
C SER A 64 -6.66 11.77 7.20
N ASN A 65 -5.69 11.85 6.28
CA ASN A 65 -4.43 12.57 6.47
C ASN A 65 -3.64 12.12 7.71
N ASN A 66 -3.76 10.84 8.09
CA ASN A 66 -3.05 10.31 9.24
C ASN A 66 -1.59 10.01 8.87
N ASN A 67 -0.70 10.16 9.84
CA ASN A 67 0.74 10.00 9.65
C ASN A 67 1.31 8.94 10.62
N PRO A 68 1.22 7.64 10.28
CA PRO A 68 1.91 6.58 11.00
C PRO A 68 3.43 6.62 10.76
N PHE A 69 4.20 6.57 11.84
CA PHE A 69 5.66 6.64 11.84
C PHE A 69 6.30 5.60 12.76
N GLY A 70 7.46 5.06 12.36
CA GLY A 70 8.14 4.06 13.18
C GLY A 70 7.39 2.73 13.11
N SER A 71 7.41 1.97 14.20
CA SER A 71 6.61 0.73 14.32
C SER A 71 5.09 0.95 14.50
N ALA A 72 4.56 2.10 14.11
CA ALA A 72 3.13 2.38 14.18
C ALA A 72 2.36 1.56 13.12
N SER A 73 1.10 1.24 13.44
CA SER A 73 0.23 0.46 12.57
C SER A 73 -1.14 1.12 12.39
N GLN A 74 -1.68 1.01 11.18
CA GLN A 74 -3.04 1.37 10.85
C GLN A 74 -3.76 0.18 10.24
N THR A 75 -4.90 -0.20 10.80
CA THR A 75 -5.76 -1.28 10.29
C THR A 75 -7.05 -0.68 9.74
N VAL A 76 -7.30 -0.87 8.45
CA VAL A 76 -8.50 -0.43 7.74
C VAL A 76 -9.36 -1.65 7.46
N LEU A 77 -10.40 -1.87 8.26
CA LEU A 77 -11.24 -3.06 8.17
C LEU A 77 -12.23 -2.98 7.00
N THR A 78 -12.88 -4.10 6.68
CA THR A 78 -13.90 -4.14 5.62
C THR A 78 -15.00 -3.13 5.87
N GLY A 79 -15.36 -2.36 4.84
CA GLY A 79 -16.31 -1.24 4.93
C GLY A 79 -15.72 0.06 5.47
N ALA A 80 -14.49 0.05 6.00
CA ALA A 80 -13.81 1.26 6.44
C ALA A 80 -13.14 1.99 5.26
N THR A 81 -12.92 3.29 5.43
CA THR A 81 -12.19 4.12 4.47
C THR A 81 -11.01 4.85 5.09
N ALA A 82 -9.89 4.94 4.36
CA ALA A 82 -8.77 5.77 4.74
C ALA A 82 -8.23 6.58 3.55
N ASN A 83 -7.96 7.87 3.73
CA ASN A 83 -7.60 8.76 2.63
C ASN A 83 -6.39 9.65 2.96
N GLY A 84 -5.42 9.74 2.05
CA GLY A 84 -4.31 10.70 2.16
C GLY A 84 -3.32 10.35 3.27
N ASN A 85 -3.25 9.09 3.68
CA ASN A 85 -2.35 8.70 4.78
C ASN A 85 -0.90 8.63 4.30
N ALA A 86 0.02 9.11 5.12
CA ALA A 86 1.45 9.09 4.85
C ALA A 86 2.14 8.17 5.87
N LEU A 87 2.57 7.00 5.43
CA LEU A 87 3.30 6.04 6.25
C LEU A 87 4.79 6.19 6.03
N ASN A 88 5.54 6.27 7.14
CA ASN A 88 6.96 6.57 7.12
C ASN A 88 7.73 5.68 8.11
N ASN A 89 8.98 5.37 7.78
CA ASN A 89 9.95 4.76 8.71
C ASN A 89 9.43 3.47 9.37
N ASP A 90 9.32 2.37 8.63
CA ASP A 90 8.82 1.06 9.08
C ASP A 90 7.33 0.99 9.48
N ALA A 91 6.57 2.07 9.26
CA ALA A 91 5.14 2.07 9.56
C ALA A 91 4.36 1.10 8.67
N SER A 92 3.24 0.58 9.18
CA SER A 92 2.46 -0.45 8.48
C SER A 92 0.98 -0.07 8.32
N GLN A 93 0.41 -0.37 7.15
CA GLN A 93 -1.03 -0.28 6.88
C GLN A 93 -1.56 -1.65 6.45
N SER A 94 -2.55 -2.16 7.17
CA SER A 94 -3.25 -3.41 6.88
C SER A 94 -4.65 -3.09 6.35
N VAL A 95 -4.97 -3.48 5.11
CA VAL A 95 -6.17 -3.03 4.40
C VAL A 95 -7.06 -4.20 4.02
N SER A 96 -8.22 -4.31 4.65
CA SER A 96 -9.36 -5.14 4.21
C SER A 96 -10.57 -4.30 3.77
N GLY A 97 -10.49 -2.97 3.91
CA GLY A 97 -11.46 -1.98 3.42
C GLY A 97 -10.94 -1.23 2.20
N THR A 98 -11.16 0.09 2.15
CA THR A 98 -10.70 0.93 1.03
C THR A 98 -9.73 1.99 1.50
N VAL A 99 -8.61 2.12 0.79
CA VAL A 99 -7.65 3.21 0.99
C VAL A 99 -7.41 3.97 -0.29
N ALA A 100 -7.21 5.28 -0.18
CA ALA A 100 -6.91 6.13 -1.32
C ALA A 100 -5.79 7.14 -1.02
N TYR A 101 -4.99 7.47 -2.02
CA TYR A 101 -3.92 8.47 -1.94
C TYR A 101 -2.91 8.18 -0.81
N THR A 102 -2.57 6.90 -0.61
CA THR A 102 -1.59 6.50 0.40
C THR A 102 -0.16 6.80 -0.09
N SER A 103 0.66 7.38 0.77
CA SER A 103 2.11 7.52 0.53
C SER A 103 2.89 6.58 1.46
N LEU A 104 3.83 5.81 0.92
CA LEU A 104 4.71 4.92 1.66
C LEU A 104 6.16 5.36 1.45
N SER A 105 6.89 5.60 2.54
CA SER A 105 8.29 6.03 2.51
C SER A 105 9.12 5.29 3.56
N ASP A 106 10.44 5.19 3.33
CA ASP A 106 11.42 4.69 4.31
C ASP A 106 11.01 3.35 4.95
N ASN A 107 10.98 2.27 4.17
CA ASN A 107 10.57 0.92 4.61
C ASN A 107 9.11 0.78 5.08
N ALA A 108 8.27 1.82 4.93
CA ALA A 108 6.85 1.67 5.21
C ALA A 108 6.22 0.58 4.34
N THR A 109 5.25 -0.10 4.92
CA THR A 109 4.59 -1.26 4.32
C THR A 109 3.08 -1.06 4.22
N GLN A 110 2.49 -1.54 3.13
CA GLN A 110 1.06 -1.62 2.96
C GLN A 110 0.68 -3.03 2.50
N THR A 111 -0.20 -3.70 3.24
CA THR A 111 -0.71 -5.02 2.89
C THR A 111 -2.18 -4.92 2.53
N ILE A 112 -2.52 -5.18 1.26
CA ILE A 112 -3.89 -5.23 0.75
C ILE A 112 -4.38 -6.67 0.82
N GLN A 113 -5.29 -6.93 1.75
CA GLN A 113 -5.84 -8.25 2.04
C GLN A 113 -7.06 -8.56 1.17
N ALA A 114 -7.62 -9.75 1.33
CA ALA A 114 -8.86 -10.15 0.66
C ALA A 114 -10.00 -9.14 0.92
N GLY A 115 -10.62 -8.65 -0.16
CA GLY A 115 -11.66 -7.62 -0.10
C GLY A 115 -11.14 -6.20 0.09
N GLY A 116 -9.83 -6.03 0.33
CA GLY A 116 -9.16 -4.75 0.39
C GLY A 116 -8.94 -4.13 -0.98
N SER A 117 -9.05 -2.80 -1.06
CA SER A 117 -8.77 -2.02 -2.26
C SER A 117 -7.89 -0.83 -1.94
N ALA A 118 -6.82 -0.65 -2.70
CA ALA A 118 -5.99 0.56 -2.69
C ALA A 118 -6.10 1.28 -4.03
N ASP A 119 -6.51 2.55 -3.98
CA ASP A 119 -6.51 3.45 -5.13
C ASP A 119 -5.42 4.50 -4.95
N THR A 120 -4.49 4.57 -5.90
CA THR A 120 -3.44 5.58 -5.92
C THR A 120 -2.52 5.47 -4.70
N THR A 121 -1.55 4.56 -4.78
CA THR A 121 -0.46 4.46 -3.81
C THR A 121 0.83 5.02 -4.39
N MET A 122 1.50 5.92 -3.66
CA MET A 122 2.84 6.42 -3.99
C MET A 122 3.87 5.75 -3.10
N MET A 123 4.89 5.14 -3.70
CA MET A 123 5.90 4.35 -2.98
C MET A 123 7.29 4.93 -3.21
N TYR A 124 8.00 5.25 -2.13
CA TYR A 124 9.33 5.85 -2.17
C TYR A 124 10.35 5.04 -1.38
N GLY A 125 11.64 5.25 -1.66
CA GLY A 125 12.74 4.61 -0.93
C GLY A 125 12.66 3.08 -1.03
N ALA A 126 12.75 2.39 0.11
CA ALA A 126 12.63 0.94 0.22
C ALA A 126 11.24 0.49 0.73
N SER A 127 10.20 1.29 0.47
CA SER A 127 8.81 0.93 0.83
C SER A 127 8.30 -0.29 0.06
N ALA A 128 7.30 -0.96 0.63
CA ALA A 128 6.72 -2.16 0.05
C ALA A 128 5.18 -2.14 0.07
N GLN A 129 4.58 -2.63 -1.01
CA GLN A 129 3.15 -2.91 -1.09
C GLN A 129 2.95 -4.39 -1.42
N THR A 130 2.27 -5.12 -0.56
CA THR A 130 1.90 -6.52 -0.79
C THR A 130 0.42 -6.62 -1.07
N ILE A 131 0.05 -7.23 -2.19
CA ILE A 131 -1.33 -7.45 -2.61
C ILE A 131 -1.61 -8.94 -2.51
N GLU A 132 -2.39 -9.31 -1.50
CA GLU A 132 -2.74 -10.69 -1.19
C GLU A 132 -3.87 -11.21 -2.09
N ALA A 133 -4.14 -12.50 -1.99
CA ALA A 133 -5.25 -13.14 -2.69
C ALA A 133 -6.59 -12.42 -2.41
N GLY A 134 -7.27 -11.98 -3.47
CA GLY A 134 -8.53 -11.24 -3.38
C GLY A 134 -8.37 -9.75 -3.00
N GLY A 135 -7.15 -9.25 -2.86
CA GLY A 135 -6.85 -7.82 -2.76
C GLY A 135 -6.65 -7.18 -4.14
N SER A 136 -6.90 -5.87 -4.22
CA SER A 136 -6.73 -5.09 -5.45
C SER A 136 -6.01 -3.77 -5.20
N ALA A 137 -5.02 -3.45 -6.03
CA ALA A 137 -4.43 -2.12 -6.09
C ALA A 137 -4.52 -1.54 -7.50
N VAL A 138 -4.81 -0.25 -7.59
CA VAL A 138 -4.89 0.48 -8.87
C VAL A 138 -4.06 1.75 -8.76
N ASN A 139 -3.39 2.14 -9.86
CA ASN A 139 -2.63 3.38 -9.97
C ASN A 139 -1.47 3.46 -8.94
N THR A 140 -0.72 2.38 -8.75
CA THR A 140 0.45 2.40 -7.88
C THR A 140 1.66 2.97 -8.63
N ASN A 141 2.26 4.03 -8.08
CA ASN A 141 3.50 4.62 -8.58
C ASN A 141 4.67 4.22 -7.67
N LEU A 142 5.62 3.46 -8.21
CA LEU A 142 6.78 2.96 -7.48
C LEU A 142 8.04 3.74 -7.85
N TYR A 143 8.69 4.37 -6.89
CA TYR A 143 9.94 5.12 -7.05
C TYR A 143 11.11 4.49 -6.29
N GLY A 144 12.32 4.71 -6.79
CA GLY A 144 13.55 4.26 -6.12
C GLY A 144 13.56 2.74 -5.97
N THR A 145 14.00 2.23 -4.83
CA THR A 145 14.09 0.78 -4.55
C THR A 145 12.79 0.18 -4.03
N SER A 146 11.64 0.80 -4.28
CA SER A 146 10.36 0.33 -3.75
C SER A 146 9.91 -0.94 -4.47
N THR A 147 9.17 -1.78 -3.76
CA THR A 147 8.76 -3.10 -4.26
C THR A 147 7.26 -3.34 -4.10
N GLN A 148 6.57 -3.65 -5.20
CA GLN A 148 5.21 -4.18 -5.15
C GLN A 148 5.23 -5.70 -5.36
N MET A 149 4.63 -6.43 -4.44
CA MET A 149 4.46 -7.88 -4.52
C MET A 149 2.99 -8.20 -4.77
N VAL A 150 2.70 -8.82 -5.91
CA VAL A 150 1.36 -9.25 -6.28
C VAL A 150 1.27 -10.76 -6.10
N ASN A 151 0.73 -11.20 -4.97
CA ASN A 151 0.62 -12.62 -4.66
C ASN A 151 -0.44 -13.32 -5.53
N ALA A 152 -0.40 -14.65 -5.57
CA ALA A 152 -1.36 -15.44 -6.33
C ALA A 152 -2.82 -15.08 -5.93
N GLY A 153 -3.64 -14.75 -6.92
CA GLY A 153 -5.02 -14.27 -6.71
C GLY A 153 -5.15 -12.79 -6.34
N GLY A 154 -4.06 -12.06 -6.15
CA GLY A 154 -4.02 -10.60 -6.06
C GLY A 154 -4.02 -9.96 -7.44
N VAL A 155 -4.52 -8.73 -7.53
CA VAL A 155 -4.63 -7.97 -8.78
C VAL A 155 -4.03 -6.58 -8.62
N ALA A 156 -3.15 -6.18 -9.54
CA ALA A 156 -2.65 -4.81 -9.64
C ALA A 156 -2.88 -4.24 -11.04
N ASP A 157 -3.36 -3.00 -11.14
CA ASP A 157 -3.69 -2.35 -12.41
C ASP A 157 -3.13 -0.93 -12.50
N ASP A 158 -2.80 -0.48 -13.72
CA ASP A 158 -2.26 0.86 -14.01
C ASP A 158 -1.02 1.21 -13.16
N ASN A 159 -0.07 0.27 -13.05
CA ASN A 159 1.13 0.50 -12.25
C ASN A 159 2.18 1.28 -13.06
N ALA A 160 2.90 2.18 -12.39
CA ALA A 160 4.06 2.85 -12.96
C ALA A 160 5.31 2.53 -12.15
N LEU A 161 6.15 1.65 -12.70
CA LEU A 161 7.45 1.30 -12.14
C LEU A 161 8.48 2.31 -12.65
N ARG A 162 8.97 3.16 -11.75
CA ARG A 162 9.95 4.20 -12.05
C ARG A 162 11.38 3.65 -11.90
N VAL A 163 12.39 4.49 -12.12
CA VAL A 163 13.80 4.06 -12.04
C VAL A 163 14.11 3.27 -10.77
N ASN A 164 14.69 2.07 -10.96
CA ASN A 164 15.05 1.07 -9.94
C ASN A 164 13.89 0.39 -9.18
N ALA A 165 12.64 0.71 -9.52
CA ALA A 165 11.49 0.10 -8.87
C ALA A 165 11.35 -1.37 -9.28
N LYS A 166 10.75 -2.16 -8.39
CA LYS A 166 10.56 -3.59 -8.60
C LYS A 166 9.11 -4.02 -8.43
N GLN A 167 8.63 -4.88 -9.32
CA GLN A 167 7.36 -5.59 -9.15
C GLN A 167 7.58 -7.10 -9.27
N GLU A 168 7.14 -7.83 -8.25
CA GLU A 168 7.16 -9.30 -8.18
C GLU A 168 5.74 -9.82 -8.44
N VAL A 169 5.54 -10.59 -9.51
CA VAL A 169 4.21 -10.97 -9.98
C VAL A 169 4.00 -12.48 -9.89
N PHE A 170 3.20 -12.91 -8.90
CA PHE A 170 2.63 -14.26 -8.78
C PHE A 170 1.12 -14.28 -9.10
N GLY A 171 0.46 -13.12 -8.99
CA GLY A 171 -0.95 -12.91 -9.33
C GLY A 171 -1.13 -12.32 -10.73
N THR A 172 -2.07 -11.39 -10.87
CA THR A 172 -2.34 -10.71 -12.16
C THR A 172 -1.96 -9.25 -12.09
N VAL A 173 -1.21 -8.78 -13.08
CA VAL A 173 -0.97 -7.36 -13.30
C VAL A 173 -1.42 -6.93 -14.69
N SER A 174 -1.98 -5.74 -14.78
CA SER A 174 -2.33 -5.10 -16.05
C SER A 174 -1.83 -3.66 -16.15
N ASP A 175 -1.73 -3.17 -17.38
CA ASP A 175 -1.43 -1.78 -17.74
C ASP A 175 -0.21 -1.20 -17.00
N THR A 176 0.80 -2.04 -16.79
CA THR A 176 2.03 -1.68 -16.09
C THR A 176 3.04 -1.04 -17.05
N SER A 177 3.47 0.17 -16.70
CA SER A 177 4.52 0.93 -17.38
C SER A 177 5.85 0.83 -16.62
N LEU A 178 6.95 0.67 -17.35
CA LEU A 178 8.30 0.52 -16.78
C LEU A 178 9.22 1.64 -17.32
N GLU A 179 9.92 2.32 -16.41
CA GLU A 179 11.06 3.21 -16.71
C GLU A 179 12.37 2.44 -16.85
N ASP A 180 13.42 3.17 -17.23
CA ASP A 180 14.78 2.64 -17.26
C ASP A 180 15.19 2.06 -15.90
N SER A 181 15.89 0.93 -15.93
CA SER A 181 16.32 0.15 -14.74
C SER A 181 15.18 -0.34 -13.83
N ALA A 182 13.91 -0.15 -14.19
CA ALA A 182 12.79 -0.75 -13.48
C ALA A 182 12.63 -2.22 -13.88
N VAL A 183 12.23 -3.06 -12.92
CA VAL A 183 12.18 -4.52 -13.11
C VAL A 183 10.82 -5.07 -12.72
N GLN A 184 10.13 -5.66 -13.69
CA GLN A 184 9.01 -6.56 -13.45
C GLN A 184 9.50 -8.00 -13.57
N ILE A 185 9.28 -8.81 -12.54
CA ILE A 185 9.60 -10.24 -12.51
C ILE A 185 8.29 -11.00 -12.42
N ILE A 186 8.03 -11.83 -13.44
CA ILE A 186 6.84 -12.69 -13.47
C ILE A 186 7.28 -14.09 -13.03
N HIS A 187 6.68 -14.57 -11.94
CA HIS A 187 6.90 -15.90 -11.38
C HIS A 187 5.93 -16.91 -11.97
N ASP A 188 6.14 -18.19 -11.64
CA ASP A 188 5.23 -19.26 -12.04
C ASP A 188 3.80 -18.98 -11.56
N GLY A 189 2.83 -19.14 -12.47
CA GLY A 189 1.42 -18.77 -12.24
C GLY A 189 1.08 -17.28 -12.35
N GLY A 190 2.09 -16.40 -12.44
CA GLY A 190 1.91 -14.97 -12.63
C GLY A 190 1.44 -14.61 -14.04
N MET A 191 0.63 -13.55 -14.14
CA MET A 191 0.09 -13.04 -15.39
C MET A 191 0.33 -11.54 -15.51
N SER A 192 0.74 -11.11 -16.71
CA SER A 192 1.10 -9.74 -17.05
C SER A 192 0.41 -9.40 -18.38
N ILE A 193 -0.54 -8.46 -18.36
CA ILE A 193 -1.48 -8.18 -19.46
C ILE A 193 -1.38 -6.71 -19.87
N SER A 194 -1.33 -6.43 -21.18
CA SER A 194 -1.31 -5.04 -21.70
C SER A 194 -0.17 -4.15 -21.17
N ASN A 195 0.86 -4.78 -20.62
CA ASN A 195 2.05 -4.08 -20.16
C ASN A 195 2.86 -3.63 -21.38
N MET A 196 3.71 -2.61 -21.18
CA MET A 196 4.59 -1.98 -22.18
C MET A 196 4.02 -0.73 -22.87
N ARG A 197 3.97 0.36 -22.11
CA ARG A 197 4.26 1.69 -22.65
C ARG A 197 5.61 2.16 -22.08
N PRO A 198 6.73 2.12 -22.84
CA PRO A 198 7.96 2.74 -22.40
C PRO A 198 7.69 4.23 -22.21
N ILE A 199 8.08 4.78 -21.06
CA ILE A 199 7.90 6.20 -20.78
C ILE A 199 9.18 7.02 -21.04
N SER A 200 10.23 6.36 -21.53
CA SER A 200 11.43 6.94 -22.16
C SER A 200 11.94 6.00 -23.29
N GLU A 201 12.69 6.53 -24.26
CA GLU A 201 13.03 5.86 -25.55
C GLU A 201 14.09 4.73 -25.47
N GLU A 202 14.40 4.18 -24.29
CA GLU A 202 15.45 3.15 -24.15
C GLU A 202 14.94 1.79 -23.64
N THR A 203 15.70 0.74 -24.02
CA THR A 203 15.34 -0.69 -24.01
C THR A 203 14.90 -1.22 -22.63
N VAL A 204 13.66 -1.72 -22.56
CA VAL A 204 13.12 -2.46 -21.41
C VAL A 204 13.63 -3.91 -21.43
N THR A 205 14.25 -4.37 -20.33
CA THR A 205 14.68 -5.78 -20.18
C THR A 205 13.62 -6.55 -19.40
N MET A 206 12.95 -7.49 -20.08
CA MET A 206 11.96 -8.38 -19.48
C MET A 206 12.59 -9.75 -19.20
N TRP A 207 12.49 -10.22 -17.95
CA TRP A 207 12.87 -11.58 -17.56
C TRP A 207 11.59 -12.40 -17.34
N ILE A 208 11.24 -13.26 -18.30
CA ILE A 208 10.16 -14.24 -18.14
C ILE A 208 10.80 -15.55 -17.71
N TRP A 209 10.39 -16.11 -16.57
CA TRP A 209 10.84 -17.42 -16.13
C TRP A 209 9.73 -18.46 -16.34
N TRP A 210 9.93 -19.40 -17.26
CA TRP A 210 9.03 -20.54 -17.46
C TRP A 210 9.56 -21.76 -16.71
N PRO A 211 8.76 -22.46 -15.89
CA PRO A 211 9.14 -23.78 -15.41
C PRO A 211 8.83 -24.80 -16.51
N SER A 212 9.85 -25.28 -17.22
CA SER A 212 9.76 -26.57 -17.88
C SER A 212 10.92 -27.46 -17.47
N THR A 213 10.58 -28.68 -17.04
CA THR A 213 11.50 -29.80 -17.00
C THR A 213 12.25 -29.90 -18.34
N ALA A 214 13.57 -29.74 -18.26
CA ALA A 214 14.58 -29.81 -19.32
C ALA A 214 14.86 -28.52 -20.11
N GLY A 215 16.09 -28.03 -19.95
CA GLY A 215 16.80 -27.20 -20.93
C GLY A 215 16.67 -25.69 -20.73
N HIS A 216 17.57 -25.10 -19.95
CA HIS A 216 17.71 -23.65 -19.82
C HIS A 216 18.00 -22.99 -21.17
N THR A 217 17.11 -22.08 -21.59
CA THR A 217 17.45 -21.03 -22.56
C THR A 217 17.09 -19.69 -21.93
N GLU A 218 18.11 -18.89 -21.63
CA GLU A 218 17.96 -17.46 -21.37
C GLU A 218 17.48 -16.80 -22.68
N THR A 219 16.22 -16.39 -22.74
CA THR A 219 15.78 -15.46 -23.77
C THR A 219 16.23 -14.07 -23.38
N THR A 220 17.34 -13.63 -23.96
CA THR A 220 17.78 -12.24 -23.96
C THR A 220 16.77 -11.38 -24.70
N GLY A 221 16.25 -10.36 -24.02
CA GLY A 221 15.69 -9.12 -24.56
C GLY A 221 14.66 -9.24 -25.69
N CYS A 222 13.37 -9.09 -25.35
CA CYS A 222 12.40 -8.60 -26.34
C CYS A 222 12.60 -7.08 -26.51
N SER A 223 13.52 -6.69 -27.39
CA SER A 223 13.62 -5.31 -27.89
C SER A 223 12.44 -5.05 -28.82
N ILE A 224 11.34 -4.53 -28.28
CA ILE A 224 10.32 -3.89 -29.12
C ILE A 224 10.82 -2.46 -29.41
N ARG A 225 11.49 -2.29 -30.55
CA ARG A 225 11.60 -0.99 -31.21
C ARG A 225 10.40 -0.84 -32.16
N PRO A 226 9.87 0.38 -32.34
CA PRO A 226 8.75 0.63 -33.25
C PRO A 226 9.03 0.18 -34.68
#